data_AF-A0A949GQE5-F1
#
_entry.id   AF-A0A949GQE5-F1
#
_cell.length_a   1.000
_cell.length_b   1.000
_cell.length_c   1.000
_cell.angle_alpha   90.00
_cell.angle_beta   90.00
_cell.angle_gamma   90.00
#
_symmetry.space_group_name_H-M   'P 1'
#
loop_
_entity.id
_entity.type
_entity.pdbx_description
1 polymer ?
#
loop_
_entity_poly.entity_id
_entity_poly.type
_entity_poly.pdbx_seq_one_letter_code
_entity_poly.pdbx_strand_id
1 'polypeptide(L)'
;MTYDEHSGMFEQEHRAGTGRQRPCADQSTLMELVKVLAAHPGGLRRWSVMRAIRKERENAAQDIPQKFEDEVERTFRQFCADSDDGKVRRARDALFYKPRERAGEVWAIFPDRAEAWLNAEAVEAD
;
A
#
# COMPACT_ATOMS: atom_id res chain seq x y z
N MET A 1 10.58 53.44 4.43
CA MET A 1 10.35 52.01 4.74
C MET A 1 8.87 51.74 4.51
N THR A 2 8.55 51.40 3.28
CA THR A 2 7.21 51.07 2.81
C THR A 2 7.28 49.61 2.40
N TYR A 3 6.49 48.77 3.06
CA TYR A 3 6.41 47.34 2.76
C TYR A 3 5.74 47.19 1.40
N ASP A 4 6.50 46.63 0.46
CA ASP A 4 6.10 46.32 -0.89
C ASP A 4 5.39 44.96 -0.91
N GLU A 5 4.47 44.84 -1.87
CA GLU A 5 3.88 43.61 -2.43
C GLU A 5 2.73 42.92 -1.68
N HIS A 6 1.54 43.37 -2.06
CA HIS A 6 0.41 42.50 -2.36
C HIS A 6 0.84 41.33 -3.26
N SER A 7 0.58 40.08 -2.84
CA SER A 7 0.38 38.97 -3.78
C SER A 7 -0.72 38.06 -3.26
N GLY A 8 -1.96 38.48 -3.51
CA GLY A 8 -3.12 37.61 -3.43
C GLY A 8 -3.29 36.92 -4.78
N MET A 9 -2.95 35.64 -4.85
CA MET A 9 -3.40 34.68 -5.87
C MET A 9 -3.41 33.31 -5.18
N PHE A 10 -4.50 32.93 -4.51
CA PHE A 10 -5.53 32.09 -5.13
C PHE A 10 -5.27 31.81 -6.61
N GLU A 11 -4.63 30.68 -6.87
CA GLU A 11 -4.93 29.81 -8.00
C GLU A 11 -4.34 28.43 -7.70
N GLN A 12 -4.99 27.73 -6.76
CA GLN A 12 -4.91 26.28 -6.67
C GLN A 12 -5.79 25.71 -7.80
N GLU A 13 -5.42 25.99 -9.05
CA GLU A 13 -5.94 25.31 -10.22
C GLU A 13 -5.31 23.91 -10.28
N HIS A 14 -5.78 22.99 -9.44
CA HIS A 14 -5.77 21.58 -9.81
C HIS A 14 -7.05 21.29 -10.60
N ARG A 15 -7.06 21.85 -11.82
CA ARG A 15 -8.03 21.55 -12.85
C ARG A 15 -7.99 20.05 -13.16
N ALA A 16 -9.13 19.42 -12.94
CA ALA A 16 -9.59 18.13 -13.45
C ALA A 16 -8.59 17.31 -14.30
N GLY A 17 -8.03 16.28 -13.66
CA GLY A 17 -7.54 15.08 -14.33
C GLY A 17 -8.28 13.88 -13.78
N THR A 18 -9.45 13.56 -14.33
CA THR A 18 -10.06 12.24 -14.22
C THR A 18 -9.17 11.22 -14.93
N GLY A 19 -8.10 10.79 -14.26
CA GLY A 19 -7.18 9.76 -14.72
C GLY A 19 -7.48 8.45 -14.04
N ARG A 20 -8.33 7.64 -14.66
CA ARG A 20 -8.58 6.24 -14.35
C ARG A 20 -7.31 5.41 -14.62
N GLN A 21 -6.30 5.52 -13.76
CA GLN A 21 -5.08 4.69 -13.81
C GLN A 21 -4.92 3.76 -12.58
N ARG A 22 -5.95 3.60 -11.76
CA ARG A 22 -5.87 2.93 -10.44
C ARG A 22 -6.22 1.43 -10.37
N PRO A 23 -5.92 0.57 -11.36
CA PRO A 23 -5.74 -0.86 -11.08
C PRO A 23 -4.27 -1.22 -10.90
N CYS A 24 -3.40 -0.70 -11.77
CA CYS A 24 -2.02 -1.18 -11.89
C CYS A 24 -1.13 -0.77 -10.70
N ALA A 25 -1.21 0.48 -10.23
CA ALA A 25 -0.43 0.95 -9.09
C ALA A 25 -0.85 0.28 -7.75
N ASP A 26 -2.15 -0.01 -7.60
CA ASP A 26 -2.66 -0.75 -6.43
C ASP A 26 -2.18 -2.21 -6.46
N GLN A 27 -2.06 -2.83 -7.65
CA GLN A 27 -1.55 -4.20 -7.82
C GLN A 27 -0.03 -4.29 -7.58
N SER A 28 0.76 -3.35 -8.10
CA SER A 28 2.21 -3.30 -7.83
C SER A 28 2.49 -3.15 -6.32
N THR A 29 1.77 -2.22 -5.66
CA THR A 29 1.89 -2.00 -4.22
C THR A 29 1.48 -3.24 -3.41
N LEU A 30 0.45 -3.97 -3.87
CA LEU A 30 0.03 -5.24 -3.27
C LEU A 30 1.11 -6.32 -3.39
N MET A 31 1.71 -6.49 -4.58
CA MET A 31 2.79 -7.46 -4.79
C MET A 31 4.01 -7.15 -3.91
N GLU A 32 4.42 -5.89 -3.82
CA GLU A 32 5.53 -5.47 -2.96
C GLU A 32 5.23 -5.74 -1.48
N LEU A 33 4.00 -5.48 -1.03
CA LEU A 33 3.55 -5.82 0.33
C LEU A 33 3.60 -7.33 0.59
N VAL A 34 3.11 -8.15 -0.35
CA VAL A 34 3.15 -9.61 -0.25
C VAL A 34 4.58 -10.09 -0.14
N LYS A 35 5.47 -9.62 -1.01
CA LYS A 35 6.89 -10.02 -1.04
C LYS A 35 7.62 -9.66 0.25
N VAL A 36 7.45 -8.43 0.74
CA VAL A 36 8.07 -7.98 2.00
C VAL A 36 7.54 -8.78 3.18
N LEU A 37 6.24 -8.97 3.31
CA LEU A 37 5.66 -9.67 4.47
C LEU A 37 5.85 -11.18 4.42
N ALA A 38 5.91 -11.80 3.23
CA ALA A 38 6.19 -13.22 3.07
C ALA A 38 7.59 -13.60 3.59
N ALA A 39 8.58 -12.71 3.47
CA ALA A 39 9.90 -12.89 4.05
C ALA A 39 9.91 -12.80 5.59
N HIS A 40 8.82 -12.32 6.21
CA HIS A 40 8.71 -12.06 7.64
C HIS A 40 7.39 -12.62 8.20
N PRO A 41 7.28 -13.95 8.43
CA PRO A 41 6.03 -14.59 8.87
C PRO A 41 5.54 -14.12 10.25
N GLY A 42 6.44 -13.57 11.08
CA GLY A 42 6.08 -12.92 12.35
C GLY A 42 5.48 -11.51 12.20
N GLY A 43 5.37 -11.01 10.98
CA GLY A 43 5.00 -9.65 10.65
C GLY A 43 6.14 -8.65 10.85
N LEU A 44 5.96 -7.46 10.26
CA LEU A 44 6.82 -6.31 10.41
C LEU A 44 6.03 -5.12 10.93
N ARG A 45 6.72 -4.20 11.61
CA ARG A 45 6.11 -2.90 11.95
C ARG A 45 5.84 -2.13 10.67
N ARG A 46 4.73 -1.37 10.65
CA ARG A 46 4.35 -0.49 9.53
C ARG A 46 5.52 0.29 8.92
N TRP A 47 6.30 0.99 9.74
CA TRP A 47 7.45 1.77 9.26
C TRP A 47 8.52 0.91 8.59
N SER A 48 8.80 -0.28 9.12
CA SER A 48 9.75 -1.22 8.53
C SER A 48 9.28 -1.73 7.17
N VAL A 49 7.97 -1.97 7.01
CA VAL A 49 7.37 -2.35 5.72
C VAL A 49 7.56 -1.22 4.69
N MET A 50 7.16 0.00 5.04
CA MET A 50 7.29 1.17 4.16
C MET A 50 8.75 1.39 3.73
N ARG A 51 9.70 1.27 4.66
CA ARG A 51 11.12 1.41 4.37
C ARG A 51 11.64 0.30 3.45
N ALA A 52 11.19 -0.94 3.63
CA ALA A 52 11.59 -2.07 2.80
C ALA A 52 11.12 -1.90 1.35
N ILE A 53 9.84 -1.56 1.16
CA ILE A 53 9.26 -1.30 -0.17
C ILE A 53 9.95 -0.10 -0.83
N ARG A 54 10.13 1.01 -0.10
CA ARG A 54 10.84 2.19 -0.61
C ARG A 54 12.26 1.83 -1.09
N LYS A 55 13.01 1.07 -0.29
CA LYS A 55 14.35 0.61 -0.64
C LYS A 55 14.34 -0.30 -1.88
N GLU A 56 13.32 -1.15 -2.03
CA GLU A 56 13.18 -1.99 -3.22
C GLU A 56 12.95 -1.15 -4.48
N ARG A 57 12.06 -0.15 -4.42
CA ARG A 57 11.82 0.78 -5.53
C ARG A 57 13.06 1.60 -5.88
N GLU A 58 13.79 2.10 -4.88
CA GLU A 58 15.06 2.82 -5.07
C GLU A 58 16.08 1.94 -5.81
N ASN A 59 16.25 0.68 -5.39
CA ASN A 59 17.16 -0.26 -6.05
C ASN A 59 16.73 -0.61 -7.48
N ALA A 60 15.43 -0.62 -7.75
CA ALA A 60 14.87 -0.89 -9.07
C ALA A 60 14.76 0.36 -9.97
N ALA A 61 15.21 1.53 -9.49
CA ALA A 61 15.03 2.83 -10.15
C ALA A 61 13.56 3.12 -10.52
N GLN A 62 12.62 2.63 -9.71
CA GLN A 62 11.20 2.87 -9.86
C GLN A 62 10.81 4.19 -9.21
N ASP A 63 9.77 4.83 -9.75
CA ASP A 63 9.20 6.04 -9.18
C ASP A 63 8.60 5.77 -7.79
N ILE A 64 8.83 6.70 -6.86
CA ILE A 64 8.23 6.71 -5.53
C ILE A 64 7.21 7.84 -5.49
N PRO A 65 5.89 7.53 -5.53
CA PRO A 65 4.85 8.53 -5.53
C PRO A 65 4.92 9.42 -4.27
N GLN A 66 4.50 10.68 -4.40
CA GLN A 66 4.43 11.59 -3.26
C GLN A 66 3.54 11.06 -2.12
N LYS A 67 2.50 10.29 -2.46
CA LYS A 67 1.56 9.66 -1.52
C LYS A 67 1.83 8.17 -1.29
N PHE A 68 3.08 7.74 -1.48
CA PHE A 68 3.49 6.34 -1.34
C PHE A 68 3.03 5.69 -0.03
N GLU A 69 3.20 6.38 1.10
CA GLU A 69 2.85 5.83 2.42
C GLU A 69 1.34 5.64 2.59
N ASP A 70 0.54 6.59 2.09
CA ASP A 70 -0.92 6.50 2.06
C ASP A 70 -1.40 5.38 1.14
N GLU A 71 -0.75 5.19 -0.02
CA GLU A 71 -1.08 4.12 -0.96
C GLU A 71 -0.79 2.76 -0.34
N VAL A 72 0.39 2.57 0.24
CA VAL A 72 0.76 1.34 0.95
C VAL A 72 -0.22 1.04 2.09
N GLU A 73 -0.58 2.02 2.90
CA GLU A 73 -1.54 1.83 3.98
C GLU A 73 -2.95 1.51 3.48
N ARG A 74 -3.40 2.21 2.44
CA ARG A 74 -4.70 1.97 1.81
C ARG A 74 -4.77 0.56 1.24
N THR A 75 -3.75 0.10 0.54
CA THR A 75 -3.67 -1.27 -0.01
C THR A 75 -3.65 -2.29 1.12
N PHE A 76 -2.83 -2.09 2.16
CA PHE A 76 -2.82 -2.98 3.32
C PHE A 76 -4.20 -3.10 3.96
N ARG A 77 -4.86 -1.97 4.25
CA ARG A 77 -6.22 -1.95 4.81
C ARG A 77 -7.20 -2.63 3.86
N GLN A 78 -7.13 -2.41 2.55
CA GLN A 78 -8.05 -3.05 1.62
C GLN A 78 -8.00 -4.59 1.63
N PHE A 79 -6.84 -5.18 1.90
CA PHE A 79 -6.63 -6.64 1.94
C PHE A 79 -6.38 -7.20 3.35
N CYS A 80 -6.62 -6.39 4.39
CA CYS A 80 -6.49 -6.80 5.78
C CYS A 80 -7.80 -7.41 6.30
N ALA A 81 -7.71 -8.54 7.00
CA ALA A 81 -8.87 -9.25 7.55
C ALA A 81 -9.61 -8.48 8.66
N ASP A 82 -8.91 -7.59 9.36
CA ASP A 82 -9.44 -6.76 10.46
C ASP A 82 -9.89 -5.37 9.96
N SER A 83 -10.16 -5.21 8.67
CA SER A 83 -10.58 -3.92 8.13
C SER A 83 -12.03 -3.62 8.49
N ASP A 84 -12.19 -2.57 9.28
CA ASP A 84 -13.46 -2.00 9.75
C ASP A 84 -14.31 -1.40 8.60
N ASP A 85 -13.73 -1.27 7.41
CA ASP A 85 -14.42 -0.86 6.20
C ASP A 85 -15.44 -1.96 5.84
N GLY A 86 -16.71 -1.78 6.25
CA GLY A 86 -17.83 -2.73 6.11
C GLY A 86 -18.14 -3.22 4.68
N LYS A 87 -17.28 -2.89 3.69
CA LYS A 87 -17.13 -3.66 2.47
C LYS A 87 -16.34 -4.92 2.78
N VAL A 88 -17.08 -5.95 3.14
CA VAL A 88 -16.66 -7.37 3.13
C VAL A 88 -16.17 -7.74 1.72
N ARG A 89 -14.97 -7.30 1.31
CA ARG A 89 -14.15 -8.16 0.46
C ARG A 89 -14.00 -9.42 1.28
N ARG A 90 -14.51 -10.53 0.74
CA ARG A 90 -14.76 -11.76 1.49
C ARG A 90 -13.54 -12.01 2.36
N ALA A 91 -13.73 -12.29 3.64
CA ALA A 91 -12.63 -12.62 4.54
C ALA A 91 -11.72 -13.76 4.02
N ARG A 92 -12.12 -14.46 2.95
CA ARG A 92 -11.33 -15.40 2.15
C ARG A 92 -10.23 -14.75 1.31
N ASP A 93 -10.44 -13.55 0.78
CA ASP A 93 -9.49 -12.81 -0.07
C ASP A 93 -8.57 -11.88 0.74
N ALA A 94 -8.69 -11.89 2.07
CA ALA A 94 -7.81 -11.12 2.93
C ALA A 94 -6.43 -11.81 3.02
N LEU A 95 -5.41 -11.13 2.52
CA LEU A 95 -4.02 -11.59 2.54
C LEU A 95 -3.32 -11.20 3.84
N PHE A 96 -3.73 -10.09 4.44
CA PHE A 96 -3.03 -9.51 5.58
C PHE A 96 -3.85 -9.56 6.86
N TYR A 97 -3.16 -9.45 7.99
CA TYR A 97 -3.78 -9.26 9.29
C TYR A 97 -2.90 -8.44 10.22
N LYS A 98 -3.51 -7.96 11.31
CA LYS A 98 -2.82 -7.29 12.42
C LYS A 98 -2.78 -8.26 13.61
N PRO A 99 -1.59 -8.77 14.01
CA PRO A 99 -1.48 -9.63 15.18
C PRO A 99 -1.92 -8.87 16.44
N ARG A 100 -3.01 -9.29 17.08
CA ARG A 100 -3.56 -8.64 18.29
C ARG A 100 -2.64 -8.73 19.51
N GLU A 101 -1.78 -9.74 19.54
CA GLU A 101 -0.85 -10.01 20.64
C GLU A 101 0.42 -9.14 20.58
N ARG A 102 0.62 -8.34 19.52
CA ARG A 102 1.81 -7.50 19.34
C ARG A 102 1.45 -6.03 19.38
N ALA A 103 1.89 -5.34 20.43
CA ALA A 103 1.80 -3.88 20.52
C ALA A 103 2.65 -3.23 19.42
N GLY A 104 2.08 -2.25 18.71
CA GLY A 104 2.83 -1.34 17.83
C GLY A 104 2.66 -1.53 16.32
N GLU A 105 1.41 -1.61 15.84
CA GLU A 105 1.04 -1.61 14.41
C GLU A 105 1.88 -2.58 13.56
N VAL A 106 1.89 -3.85 14.00
CA VAL A 106 2.52 -4.92 13.23
C VAL A 106 1.57 -5.38 12.13
N TRP A 107 2.10 -5.47 10.93
CA TRP A 107 1.44 -5.96 9.73
C TRP A 107 2.01 -7.33 9.42
N ALA A 108 1.14 -8.31 9.20
CA ALA A 108 1.51 -9.68 8.89
C ALA A 108 0.67 -10.19 7.71
N ILE A 109 1.13 -11.30 7.13
CA ILE A 109 0.49 -11.97 5.99
C ILE A 109 0.07 -13.38 6.39
N PHE A 110 -1.08 -13.84 5.90
CA PHE A 110 -1.47 -15.24 5.99
C PHE A 110 -0.65 -16.04 4.96
N PRO A 111 0.34 -16.85 5.37
CA PRO A 111 1.24 -17.52 4.43
C PRO A 111 0.48 -18.41 3.43
N ASP A 112 -0.45 -19.21 3.94
CA ASP A 112 -1.32 -20.10 3.13
C ASP A 112 -2.10 -19.34 2.04
N ARG A 113 -2.61 -18.14 2.37
CA ARG A 113 -3.37 -17.31 1.43
C ARG A 113 -2.49 -16.55 0.46
N ALA A 114 -1.30 -16.14 0.91
CA ALA A 114 -0.31 -15.52 0.04
C ALA A 114 0.16 -16.50 -1.03
N GLU A 115 0.44 -17.75 -0.65
CA GLU A 115 0.81 -18.81 -1.57
C GLU A 115 -0.32 -19.12 -2.55
N ALA A 116 -1.56 -19.25 -2.07
CA ALA A 116 -2.72 -19.46 -2.94
C ALA A 116 -2.91 -18.30 -3.94
N TRP A 117 -2.70 -17.06 -3.50
CA TRP A 117 -2.80 -15.87 -4.35
C TRP A 117 -1.67 -15.79 -5.39
N LEU A 118 -0.43 -16.06 -4.99
CA LEU A 118 0.72 -16.10 -5.91
C LEU A 118 0.55 -17.20 -6.98
N ASN A 119 0.02 -18.36 -6.59
CA ASN A 119 -0.28 -19.43 -7.54
C ASN A 119 -1.45 -19.07 -8.47
N ALA A 120 -2.47 -18.37 -7.98
CA ALA A 120 -3.58 -17.91 -8.81
C ALA A 120 -3.12 -16.88 -9.86
N GLU A 121 -2.30 -15.89 -9.48
CA GLU A 121 -1.74 -14.94 -10.44
C GLU A 121 -0.81 -15.60 -11.47
N ALA A 122 -0.07 -16.66 -11.07
CA ALA A 122 0.76 -17.43 -12.01
C ALA A 122 -0.06 -18.22 -13.04
N VAL A 123 -1.28 -18.64 -12.69
CA VAL A 123 -2.17 -19.40 -13.58
C VAL A 123 -2.98 -18.48 -14.51
N GLU A 124 -3.29 -17.25 -14.11
CA GLU A 124 -4.00 -16.28 -14.98
C GLU A 124 -3.08 -15.59 -16.02
N ALA A 125 -1.76 -15.84 -15.96
CA ALA A 125 -0.77 -15.29 -16.89
C ALA A 125 -0.37 -16.23 -18.05
N ASP A 126 -0.98 -17.42 -18.15
CA ASP A 126 -0.74 -18.44 -19.19
C ASP A 126 -1.77 -18.37 -20.33
#